data_AF-A0A3N1ME63-F1
#
_entry.id   AF-A0A3N1ME63-F1
#
_cell.length_a   1.000
_cell.length_b   1.000
_cell.length_c   1.000
_cell.angle_alpha   90.00
_cell.angle_beta   90.00
_cell.angle_gamma   90.00
#
_symmetry.space_group_name_H-M   'P 1'
#
loop_
_entity.id
_entity.type
_entity.pdbx_description
1 polymer ?
#
loop_
_entity_poly.entity_id
_entity_poly.type
_entity_poly.pdbx_seq_one_letter_code
_entity_poly.pdbx_strand_id
1 'polypeptide(L)'
;MDVAGPYRLGTILRLHRGEPLPDVFTRGWCEVDDGGFVWIDGAVGELGFELPVLMRDLVLELDCFPVGLVGAAPQRMSVFVEGSFVDAILLRERAVVHIPIPRELCPGKRIRISLVPAEVQVPKLATDSSDERPLSIGVHAVALAYEGD
;
A
#
# COMPACT_ATOMS: atom_id res chain seq x y z
N MET A 1 24.37 -11.19 -6.28
CA MET A 1 23.02 -11.67 -5.96
C MET A 1 22.79 -11.27 -4.52
N ASP A 2 22.36 -10.03 -4.32
CA ASP A 2 22.17 -9.51 -2.97
C ASP A 2 20.92 -10.16 -2.39
N VAL A 3 21.10 -10.85 -1.27
CA VAL A 3 20.00 -11.39 -0.47
C VAL A 3 19.30 -10.19 0.13
N ALA A 4 18.03 -9.96 -0.24
CA ALA A 4 17.22 -8.90 0.33
C ALA A 4 17.24 -9.02 1.87
N GLY A 5 17.91 -8.08 2.52
CA GLY A 5 17.94 -7.99 3.97
C GLY A 5 16.57 -7.56 4.51
N PRO A 6 16.35 -7.70 5.84
CA PRO A 6 15.12 -7.22 6.45
C PRO A 6 14.91 -5.73 6.16
N TYR A 7 13.66 -5.33 5.97
CA TYR A 7 13.30 -3.93 5.75
C TYR A 7 13.88 -3.05 6.87
N ARG A 8 14.54 -1.95 6.48
CA ARG A 8 15.08 -0.98 7.42
C ARG A 8 14.08 0.17 7.59
N LEU A 9 13.62 0.41 8.82
CA LEU A 9 12.78 1.56 9.15
C LEU A 9 13.36 2.87 8.60
N GLY A 10 12.50 3.72 8.04
CA GLY A 10 12.85 4.95 7.32
C GLY A 10 13.25 4.76 5.85
N THR A 11 13.31 3.52 5.35
CA THR A 11 13.59 3.27 3.92
C THR A 11 12.36 3.53 3.08
N ILE A 12 12.46 4.44 2.13
CA ILE A 12 11.41 4.64 1.12
C ILE A 12 11.59 3.60 0.02
N LEU A 13 10.62 2.70 -0.11
CA LEU A 13 10.55 1.73 -1.19
C LEU A 13 9.82 2.37 -2.36
N ARG A 14 10.58 2.75 -3.39
CA ARG A 14 10.03 3.29 -4.65
C ARG A 14 9.95 2.17 -5.68
N LEU A 15 8.85 2.13 -6.42
CA LEU A 15 8.64 1.12 -7.44
C LEU A 15 9.17 1.62 -8.80
N HIS A 16 9.87 0.74 -9.50
CA HIS A 16 10.44 1.02 -10.80
C HIS A 16 10.02 -0.04 -11.81
N ARG A 17 9.74 0.42 -13.03
CA ARG A 17 9.34 -0.45 -14.13
C ARG A 17 10.39 -1.52 -14.39
N GLY A 18 9.95 -2.77 -14.51
CA GLY A 18 10.80 -3.92 -14.83
C GLY A 18 11.60 -4.46 -13.65
N GLU A 19 11.45 -3.87 -12.46
CA GLU A 19 11.98 -4.42 -11.22
C GLU A 19 10.94 -5.36 -10.58
N PRO A 20 11.39 -6.42 -9.89
CA PRO A 20 10.49 -7.25 -9.11
C PRO A 20 9.89 -6.43 -7.97
N LEU A 21 8.67 -6.82 -7.58
CA LEU A 21 8.01 -6.19 -6.46
C LEU A 21 8.80 -6.45 -5.16
N PRO A 22 9.06 -5.43 -4.32
CA PRO A 22 9.76 -5.64 -3.05
C PRO A 22 9.01 -6.62 -2.15
N ASP A 23 9.74 -7.43 -1.37
CA ASP A 23 9.18 -8.48 -0.50
C ASP A 23 8.14 -7.98 0.52
N VAL A 24 8.11 -6.67 0.79
CA VAL A 24 7.09 -6.08 1.65
C VAL A 24 5.69 -6.15 1.05
N PHE A 25 5.53 -6.23 -0.27
CA PHE A 25 4.22 -6.31 -0.92
C PHE A 25 3.78 -7.78 -1.00
N THR A 26 3.20 -8.28 0.08
CA THR A 26 3.04 -9.72 0.29
C THR A 26 1.87 -10.35 -0.47
N ARG A 27 0.75 -9.65 -0.62
CA ARG A 27 -0.47 -10.21 -1.24
C ARG A 27 -1.37 -9.12 -1.81
N GLY A 28 -2.06 -9.43 -2.91
CA GLY A 28 -3.11 -8.57 -3.46
C GLY A 28 -2.55 -7.39 -4.25
N TRP A 29 -1.46 -7.62 -4.97
CA TRP A 29 -0.77 -6.64 -5.78
C TRP A 29 -0.60 -7.17 -7.19
N CYS A 30 -0.85 -6.32 -8.19
CA CYS A 30 -0.42 -6.60 -9.55
C CYS A 30 1.11 -6.51 -9.67
N GLU A 31 1.63 -6.93 -10.83
CA GLU A 31 2.99 -6.56 -11.25
C GLU A 31 3.14 -5.04 -11.36
N VAL A 32 4.39 -4.56 -11.30
CA VAL A 32 4.69 -3.13 -11.45
C VAL A 32 4.32 -2.67 -12.85
N ASP A 33 3.38 -1.73 -12.94
CA ASP A 33 2.94 -1.12 -14.19
C ASP A 33 4.02 -0.19 -14.75
N ASP A 34 3.90 0.12 -16.04
CA ASP A 34 4.86 0.93 -16.80
C ASP A 34 5.11 2.33 -16.18
N GLY A 35 4.18 2.85 -15.38
CA GLY A 35 4.29 4.12 -14.69
C GLY A 35 5.06 4.08 -13.36
N GLY A 36 5.65 2.95 -12.97
CA GLY A 36 6.39 2.83 -11.71
C GLY A 36 5.47 2.86 -10.49
N PHE A 37 4.40 2.08 -10.54
CA PHE A 37 3.46 1.88 -9.43
C PHE A 37 2.85 0.47 -9.53
N VAL A 38 2.17 0.05 -8.49
CA VAL A 38 1.36 -1.18 -8.49
C VAL A 38 -0.07 -0.86 -8.11
N TRP A 39 -0.99 -1.66 -8.63
CA TRP A 39 -2.37 -1.66 -8.17
C TRP A 39 -2.58 -2.69 -7.07
N ILE A 40 -3.46 -2.37 -6.13
CA ILE A 40 -4.15 -3.39 -5.36
C ILE A 40 -5.03 -4.21 -6.33
N ASP A 41 -4.79 -5.51 -6.35
CA ASP A 41 -5.52 -6.50 -7.15
C ASP A 41 -6.71 -7.04 -6.33
N GLY A 42 -7.91 -6.55 -6.64
CA GLY A 42 -9.13 -6.91 -5.95
C GLY A 42 -9.35 -6.11 -4.66
N ALA A 43 -9.76 -6.81 -3.59
CA ALA A 43 -10.36 -6.19 -2.41
C ALA A 43 -9.39 -5.83 -1.28
N VAL A 44 -8.12 -6.26 -1.35
CA VAL A 44 -7.14 -6.00 -0.29
C VAL A 44 -5.72 -6.06 -0.84
N GLY A 45 -4.90 -5.07 -0.49
CA GLY A 45 -3.44 -5.12 -0.64
C GLY A 45 -2.79 -5.28 0.73
N GLU A 46 -1.96 -6.30 0.91
CA GLU A 46 -1.27 -6.57 2.16
C GLU A 46 0.22 -6.23 2.04
N LEU A 47 0.70 -5.44 3.00
CA LEU A 47 2.11 -5.19 3.24
C LEU A 47 2.59 -6.02 4.43
N GLY A 48 3.76 -6.63 4.34
CA GLY A 48 4.40 -7.39 5.42
C GLY A 48 5.79 -6.85 5.72
N PHE A 49 6.02 -6.41 6.96
CA PHE A 49 7.31 -5.89 7.38
C PHE A 49 7.92 -6.77 8.46
N GLU A 50 9.20 -7.10 8.30
CA GLU A 50 9.99 -7.65 9.39
C GLU A 50 10.64 -6.51 10.17
N LEU A 51 10.33 -6.41 11.46
CA LEU A 51 10.67 -5.28 12.31
C LEU A 51 11.44 -5.74 13.57
N PRO A 52 12.31 -4.88 14.10
CA PRO A 52 12.86 -5.06 15.43
C PRO A 52 11.77 -4.87 16.50
N VAL A 53 12.10 -5.17 17.76
CA VAL A 53 11.24 -4.78 18.88
C VAL A 53 11.09 -3.26 18.88
N LEU A 54 9.84 -2.80 18.87
CA LEU A 54 9.53 -1.38 18.78
C LEU A 54 9.51 -0.71 20.15
N MET A 55 10.15 0.46 20.23
CA MET A 55 10.15 1.30 21.42
C MET A 55 9.26 2.55 21.26
N ARG A 56 8.90 2.90 20.02
CA ARG A 56 8.10 4.06 19.63
C ARG A 56 7.05 3.66 18.62
N ASP A 57 6.02 4.50 18.50
CA ASP A 57 5.02 4.40 17.45
C ASP A 57 5.64 4.59 16.06
N LEU A 58 4.96 4.07 15.05
CA LEU A 58 5.39 4.12 13.67
C LEU A 58 4.48 5.05 12.87
N VAL A 59 4.97 5.49 11.72
CA VAL A 59 4.19 6.16 10.69
C VAL A 59 4.38 5.39 9.39
N LEU A 60 3.28 4.94 8.80
CA LEU A 60 3.25 4.45 7.44
C LEU A 60 3.02 5.62 6.49
N GLU A 61 3.97 5.86 5.61
CA GLU A 61 3.84 6.78 4.49
C GLU A 61 3.51 6.00 3.22
N LEU A 62 2.47 6.43 2.50
CA LEU A 62 2.08 5.88 1.20
C LEU A 62 1.96 7.01 0.18
N ASP A 63 2.66 6.89 -0.95
CA ASP A 63 2.40 7.72 -2.14
C ASP A 63 1.42 6.94 -3.03
N CYS A 64 0.13 7.32 -2.97
CA CYS A 64 -0.95 6.54 -3.54
C CYS A 64 -2.01 7.40 -4.24
N PHE A 65 -2.82 6.77 -5.09
CA PHE A 65 -3.86 7.44 -5.86
C PHE A 65 -5.05 6.50 -6.13
N PRO A 66 -6.28 7.04 -6.29
CA PRO A 66 -7.46 6.23 -6.53
C PRO A 66 -7.55 5.80 -8.00
N VAL A 67 -8.30 4.71 -8.27
CA VAL A 67 -8.67 4.34 -9.64
C VAL A 67 -9.71 5.33 -10.15
N GLY A 68 -9.32 6.14 -11.14
CA GLY A 68 -10.11 7.27 -11.64
C GLY A 68 -11.02 6.95 -12.84
N LEU A 69 -11.52 5.72 -12.99
CA LEU A 69 -12.23 5.32 -14.22
C LEU A 69 -13.71 5.74 -14.22
N VAL A 70 -14.34 5.87 -13.05
CA VAL A 70 -15.77 6.21 -12.93
C VAL A 70 -15.96 7.45 -12.05
N GLY A 71 -15.81 8.63 -12.67
CA GLY A 71 -16.18 9.92 -12.07
C GLY A 71 -15.19 10.47 -11.03
N ALA A 72 -15.57 11.61 -10.42
CA ALA A 72 -14.72 12.38 -9.49
C ALA A 72 -15.02 12.08 -8.00
N ALA A 73 -15.69 10.97 -7.70
CA ALA A 73 -16.01 10.60 -6.34
C ALA A 73 -14.72 10.18 -5.61
N PRO A 74 -14.49 10.67 -4.37
CA PRO A 74 -13.36 10.20 -3.57
C PRO A 74 -13.51 8.71 -3.28
N GLN A 75 -12.43 7.95 -3.49
CA GLN A 75 -12.35 6.55 -3.12
C GLN A 75 -11.84 6.42 -1.68
N ARG A 76 -12.52 5.61 -0.88
CA ARG A 76 -12.10 5.34 0.51
C ARG A 76 -11.15 4.15 0.56
N MET A 77 -10.08 4.26 1.34
CA MET A 77 -9.16 3.18 1.68
C MET A 77 -9.09 3.05 3.21
N SER A 78 -9.47 1.89 3.75
CA SER A 78 -9.35 1.61 5.18
C SER A 78 -8.05 0.87 5.47
N VAL A 79 -7.38 1.21 6.56
CA VAL A 79 -6.07 0.66 6.93
C VAL A 79 -6.21 -0.14 8.21
N PHE A 80 -5.70 -1.36 8.19
CA PHE A 80 -5.69 -2.27 9.32
C PHE A 80 -4.26 -2.73 9.61
N VAL A 81 -3.94 -2.92 10.89
CA VAL A 81 -2.68 -3.52 11.34
C VAL A 81 -3.02 -4.74 12.17
N GLU A 82 -2.53 -5.91 11.76
CA GLU A 82 -2.88 -7.21 12.34
C GLU A 82 -4.39 -7.42 12.52
N GLY A 83 -5.18 -6.91 11.56
CA GLY A 83 -6.65 -7.00 11.57
C GLY A 83 -7.37 -5.98 12.44
N SER A 84 -6.65 -5.16 13.21
CA SER A 84 -7.22 -4.04 13.96
C SER A 84 -7.30 -2.80 13.09
N PHE A 85 -8.45 -2.13 13.07
CA PHE A 85 -8.65 -0.89 12.32
C PHE A 85 -7.77 0.23 12.89
N VAL A 86 -7.09 0.96 12.01
CA VAL A 86 -6.22 2.08 12.38
C VAL A 86 -6.79 3.39 11.85
N ASP A 87 -7.08 3.45 10.55
CA ASP A 87 -7.55 4.69 9.91
C ASP A 87 -8.35 4.43 8.62
N ALA A 88 -9.02 5.46 8.11
CA ALA A 88 -9.65 5.47 6.80
C ALA A 88 -9.35 6.78 6.06
N ILE A 89 -8.78 6.64 4.87
CA ILE A 89 -8.35 7.75 4.02
C ILE A 89 -9.33 7.91 2.86
N LEU A 90 -9.67 9.15 2.52
CA LEU A 90 -10.41 9.50 1.31
C LEU A 90 -9.46 10.08 0.27
N LEU A 91 -9.32 9.38 -0.86
CA LEU A 91 -8.44 9.76 -1.96
C LEU A 91 -9.25 10.30 -3.13
N ARG A 92 -8.95 11.53 -3.57
CA ARG A 92 -9.54 12.15 -4.79
C ARG A 92 -8.56 12.17 -5.95
N GLU A 93 -7.29 12.30 -5.61
CA GLU A 93 -6.16 12.41 -6.52
C GLU A 93 -4.95 11.76 -5.84
N ARG A 94 -3.81 11.80 -6.50
CA ARG A 94 -2.55 11.32 -5.93
C ARG A 94 -2.19 12.14 -4.69
N ALA A 95 -1.86 11.45 -3.60
CA ALA A 95 -1.44 12.07 -2.36
C ALA A 95 -0.37 11.21 -1.68
N VAL A 96 0.48 11.88 -0.90
CA VAL A 96 1.30 11.21 0.12
C VAL A 96 0.53 11.28 1.43
N VAL A 97 0.22 10.12 1.99
CA VAL A 97 -0.57 10.00 3.22
C VAL A 97 0.26 9.38 4.33
N HIS A 98 0.08 9.90 5.54
CA HIS A 98 0.78 9.46 6.75
C HIS A 98 -0.23 8.85 7.71
N ILE A 99 -0.05 7.58 8.04
CA ILE A 99 -0.94 6.83 8.92
C ILE A 99 -0.17 6.47 10.19
N PRO A 100 -0.49 7.08 11.34
CA PRO A 100 0.10 6.71 12.62
C PRO A 100 -0.28 5.28 12.99
N ILE A 101 0.71 4.48 13.39
CA ILE A 101 0.53 3.09 13.81
C ILE A 101 1.05 2.96 15.25
N PRO A 102 0.15 2.80 16.23
CA PRO A 102 0.54 2.54 17.61
C PRO A 102 1.41 1.28 17.70
N ARG A 103 2.52 1.36 18.43
CA ARG A 103 3.44 0.23 18.60
C ARG A 103 2.77 -0.98 19.25
N GLU A 104 1.70 -0.78 20.03
CA GLU A 104 0.94 -1.85 20.69
C GLU A 104 0.23 -2.77 19.68
N LEU A 105 -0.01 -2.27 18.45
CA LEU A 105 -0.55 -3.06 17.35
C LEU A 105 0.53 -3.86 16.60
N CYS A 106 1.79 -3.74 17.02
CA CYS A 106 2.94 -4.40 16.41
C CYS A 106 3.60 -5.39 17.39
N PRO A 107 2.89 -6.45 17.85
CA PRO A 107 3.32 -7.28 18.97
C PRO A 107 4.49 -8.22 18.66
N GLY A 108 4.94 -8.30 17.40
CA GLY A 108 5.89 -9.32 16.94
C GLY A 108 6.97 -8.78 16.02
N LYS A 109 7.86 -9.68 15.61
CA LYS A 109 8.94 -9.39 14.64
C LYS A 109 8.45 -9.21 13.21
N ARG A 110 7.22 -9.58 12.92
CA ARG A 110 6.58 -9.38 11.63
C ARG A 110 5.24 -8.72 11.87
N ILE A 111 4.98 -7.66 11.12
CA ILE A 111 3.68 -7.00 11.11
C ILE A 111 3.08 -7.09 9.71
N ARG A 112 1.76 -7.19 9.67
CA ARG A 112 0.95 -7.13 8.47
C ARG A 112 0.06 -5.90 8.53
N ILE A 113 0.13 -5.12 7.46
CA ILE A 113 -0.72 -3.97 7.22
C ILE A 113 -1.62 -4.28 6.03
N SER A 114 -2.93 -4.18 6.21
CA SER A 114 -3.91 -4.41 5.14
C SER A 114 -4.52 -3.09 4.70
N LEU A 115 -4.45 -2.82 3.39
CA LEU A 115 -5.10 -1.71 2.72
C LEU A 115 -6.38 -2.25 2.06
N VAL A 116 -7.53 -1.79 2.53
CA VAL A 116 -8.85 -2.27 2.09
C VAL A 116 -9.57 -1.13 1.36
N PRO A 117 -9.52 -1.10 0.02
CA PRO A 117 -10.32 -0.17 -0.78
C PRO A 117 -11.82 -0.45 -0.60
N ALA A 118 -12.63 0.60 -0.58
CA ALA A 118 -14.10 0.47 -0.55
C ALA A 118 -14.69 0.10 -1.91
N GLU A 119 -13.95 0.38 -2.99
CA GLU A 119 -14.39 0.17 -4.36
C GLU A 119 -13.28 -0.46 -5.19
N VAL A 120 -13.67 -1.31 -6.12
CA VAL A 120 -12.81 -1.97 -7.11
C VAL A 120 -13.45 -1.78 -8.46
N GLN A 121 -12.65 -1.40 -9.46
CA GLN A 121 -13.10 -1.10 -10.81
C GLN A 121 -12.34 -1.98 -11.81
N VAL A 122 -13.05 -2.50 -12.80
CA VAL A 122 -12.47 -3.27 -13.90
C VAL A 122 -12.46 -2.39 -15.15
N PRO A 123 -11.29 -1.98 -15.69
CA PRO A 123 -11.24 -1.03 -16.80
C PRO A 123 -12.05 -1.44 -18.02
N LYS A 124 -12.03 -2.72 -18.39
CA LYS A 124 -12.83 -3.27 -19.50
C LYS A 124 -14.35 -3.10 -19.33
N LEU A 125 -14.84 -3.01 -18.10
CA LEU A 125 -16.28 -2.81 -17.83
C LEU A 125 -16.67 -1.33 -17.80
N ALA A 126 -15.71 -0.43 -17.55
CA ALA A 126 -15.96 1.00 -17.37
C ALA A 126 -15.58 1.86 -18.59
N THR A 127 -14.73 1.33 -19.48
CA THR A 127 -14.11 2.08 -20.60
C THR A 127 -13.86 1.15 -21.81
N ASP A 128 -13.37 1.70 -22.93
CA ASP A 128 -12.94 0.91 -24.11
C ASP A 128 -11.59 0.19 -23.92
N SER A 129 -11.14 0.01 -22.67
CA SER A 129 -9.91 -0.71 -22.34
C SER A 129 -10.05 -2.22 -22.50
N SER A 130 -8.97 -2.91 -22.86
CA SER A 130 -8.89 -4.37 -22.83
C SER A 130 -8.43 -4.94 -21.49
N ASP A 131 -8.14 -4.08 -20.50
CA ASP A 131 -7.63 -4.48 -19.18
C ASP A 131 -8.75 -5.08 -18.30
N GLU A 132 -8.60 -6.36 -17.98
CA GLU A 132 -9.57 -7.15 -17.20
C GLU A 132 -9.25 -7.20 -15.70
N ARG A 133 -8.14 -6.58 -15.27
CA ARG A 133 -7.71 -6.62 -13.87
C ARG A 133 -8.70 -5.86 -12.98
N PRO A 134 -9.02 -6.37 -11.78
CA PRO A 134 -9.82 -5.66 -10.80
C PRO A 134 -8.93 -4.67 -10.01
N LEU A 135 -8.94 -3.40 -10.43
CA LEU A 135 -8.05 -2.36 -9.91
C LEU A 135 -8.73 -1.49 -8.85
N SER A 136 -7.95 -0.95 -7.90
CA SER A 136 -8.47 -0.03 -6.89
C SER A 136 -7.50 1.12 -6.56
N ILE A 137 -6.64 0.99 -5.55
CA ILE A 137 -5.66 2.02 -5.20
C ILE A 137 -4.32 1.69 -5.86
N GLY A 138 -3.74 2.68 -6.53
CA GLY A 138 -2.39 2.64 -7.07
C GLY A 138 -1.39 3.14 -6.02
N VAL A 139 -0.25 2.47 -5.90
CA VAL A 139 0.82 2.81 -4.94
C VAL A 139 2.13 2.95 -5.67
N HIS A 140 2.76 4.12 -5.57
CA HIS A 140 4.09 4.42 -6.13
C HIS A 140 5.21 4.10 -5.15
N ALA A 141 4.98 4.40 -3.88
CA ALA A 141 5.99 4.24 -2.85
C ALA A 141 5.37 3.96 -1.48
N VAL A 142 6.15 3.25 -0.66
CA VAL A 142 5.80 2.90 0.71
C VAL A 142 7.02 3.16 1.59
N ALA A 143 6.81 3.77 2.74
CA ALA A 143 7.81 3.82 3.80
C ALA A 143 7.13 3.57 5.15
N LEU A 144 7.85 2.88 6.02
CA LEU A 144 7.51 2.72 7.43
C LEU A 144 8.68 3.26 8.26
N ALA A 145 8.42 4.27 9.07
CA ALA A 145 9.39 4.95 9.90
C ALA A 145 8.86 5.06 11.34
N TYR A 146 9.70 5.50 12.27
CA TYR A 146 9.19 5.90 13.57
C TYR A 146 8.49 7.27 13.46
N GLU A 147 7.55 7.52 14.35
CA GLU A 147 6.96 8.84 14.48
C GLU A 147 8.02 9.88 14.89
N GLY A 148 8.08 10.99 14.13
CA GLY A 148 8.97 12.13 14.36
C GLY A 148 10.37 12.03 13.73
N ASP A 149 10.63 11.00 12.92
CA ASP A 149 11.84 10.89 12.08
C ASP A 149 11.69 11.64 10.74
#